data_AF-A0A938T281-F1
#
_entry.id   AF-A0A938T281-F1
#
_cell.length_a   1.000
_cell.length_b   1.000
_cell.length_c   1.000
_cell.angle_alpha   90.00
_cell.angle_beta   90.00
_cell.angle_gamma   90.00
#
_symmetry.space_group_name_H-M   'P 1'
#
loop_
_entity.id
_entity.type
_entity.pdbx_description
1 polymer ?
#
loop_
_entity_poly.entity_id
_entity_poly.type
_entity_poly.pdbx_seq_one_letter_code
_entity_poly.pdbx_strand_id
1 'polypeptide(L)'
;MKRVAFFDLKEEELFIYILEKNGGTYRVKDTINTPISEKDLFSINRIFNDIEESYLSLPLSLLNFRTLELPFSDTSKIKEVLPFELNGLILGSPDSAVFDAHIIGESNGKYKLLAVYVMKDALRKILEKLKLLKIDPKVVTSIELASLIGSLTSNEEITHLLINPKPIGSEDRINGAIKEIDRPTINLRTGELSYTLDTEKTKKSLKFAATLFVLLLLVFLSDMALNIISTKRAISSVRDDMRKTYTGIFPQEKKITNELHQIKAHLKALKEKERSFIGVSPLLLFLDLTQVSKPGMSFHEITIDKERIILKGECPSLSDVQQIKSNLEKFLTQVNIADAKPSSQNRTLFTITAKERKP
;
A
#
# COMPACT_ATOMS: atom_id res chain seq x y z
N MET A 1 -7.57 13.30 -33.51
CA MET A 1 -6.60 12.63 -34.41
C MET A 1 -5.28 13.34 -34.23
N LYS A 2 -4.19 12.61 -33.98
CA LYS A 2 -2.90 13.22 -33.69
C LYS A 2 -2.32 13.80 -34.98
N ARG A 3 -1.99 15.09 -34.97
CA ARG A 3 -1.33 15.78 -36.10
C ARG A 3 0.16 15.89 -35.82
N VAL A 4 0.93 15.59 -36.86
CA VAL A 4 2.39 15.62 -36.85
C VAL A 4 2.85 16.53 -37.98
N ALA A 5 3.81 17.41 -37.71
CA ALA A 5 4.54 18.12 -38.77
C ALA A 5 5.91 17.49 -38.97
N PHE A 6 6.25 17.27 -40.23
CA PHE A 6 7.60 16.90 -40.63
C PHE A 6 8.22 18.04 -41.43
N PHE A 7 9.30 18.60 -40.91
CA PHE A 7 10.06 19.69 -41.48
C PHE A 7 11.23 19.10 -42.24
N ASP A 8 11.29 19.30 -43.54
CA ASP A 8 12.33 18.76 -44.41
C ASP A 8 13.13 19.91 -45.01
N LEU A 9 14.36 20.05 -44.50
CA LEU A 9 15.26 21.12 -44.86
C LEU A 9 16.03 20.74 -46.12
N LYS A 10 15.94 21.58 -47.15
CA LYS A 10 16.69 21.40 -48.39
C LYS A 10 17.31 22.73 -48.78
N GLU A 11 18.64 22.82 -48.69
CA GLU A 11 19.38 24.04 -48.96
C GLU A 11 18.83 25.22 -48.12
N GLU A 12 18.21 26.23 -48.76
CA GLU A 12 17.56 27.38 -48.10
C GLU A 12 16.02 27.31 -48.12
N GLU A 13 15.45 26.19 -48.55
CA GLU A 13 14.01 25.94 -48.58
C GLU A 13 13.59 24.95 -47.48
N LEU A 14 12.39 25.17 -46.95
CA LEU A 14 11.78 24.32 -45.94
C LEU A 14 10.47 23.74 -46.46
N PHE A 15 10.47 22.43 -46.64
CA PHE A 15 9.28 21.67 -46.99
C PHE A 15 8.62 21.17 -45.71
N ILE A 16 7.31 21.33 -45.58
CA ILE A 16 6.56 20.97 -44.39
C ILE A 16 5.44 20.02 -44.79
N TYR A 17 5.49 18.81 -44.26
CA TYR A 17 4.46 17.80 -44.46
C TYR A 17 3.58 17.70 -43.21
N ILE A 18 2.29 18.01 -43.35
CA ILE A 18 1.32 17.87 -42.27
C ILE A 18 0.64 16.52 -42.40
N LEU A 19 0.84 15.68 -41.39
CA LEU A 19 0.43 14.28 -41.37
C LEU A 19 -0.60 14.05 -40.27
N GLU A 20 -1.65 13.29 -40.58
CA GLU A 20 -2.64 12.83 -39.59
C GLU A 20 -2.46 11.34 -39.34
N LYS A 21 -2.36 10.97 -38.06
CA LYS A 21 -2.28 9.57 -37.64
C LYS A 21 -3.68 8.97 -37.53
N ASN A 22 -3.94 7.90 -38.28
CA ASN A 22 -5.17 7.11 -38.21
C ASN A 22 -4.83 5.62 -38.12
N GLY A 23 -5.18 4.98 -36.99
CA GLY A 23 -5.03 3.53 -36.83
C GLY A 23 -3.63 2.97 -37.11
N GLY A 24 -2.57 3.68 -36.67
CA GLY A 24 -1.17 3.28 -36.90
C GLY A 24 -0.56 3.78 -38.21
N THR A 25 -1.37 4.22 -39.18
CA THR A 25 -0.91 4.77 -40.46
C THR A 25 -0.90 6.30 -40.45
N TYR A 26 0.00 6.91 -41.21
CA TYR A 26 0.03 8.35 -41.43
C TYR A 26 -0.47 8.69 -42.83
N ARG A 27 -1.34 9.69 -42.94
CA ARG A 27 -1.79 10.26 -44.21
C ARG A 27 -1.38 11.72 -44.30
N VAL A 28 -0.84 12.13 -45.45
CA VAL A 28 -0.57 13.53 -45.75
C VAL A 28 -1.88 14.28 -45.90
N LYS A 29 -2.04 15.33 -45.12
CA LYS A 29 -3.17 16.25 -45.20
C LYS A 29 -2.83 17.48 -46.02
N ASP A 30 -1.62 18.01 -45.84
CA ASP A 30 -1.17 19.23 -46.50
C ASP A 30 0.35 19.21 -46.68
N THR A 31 0.83 19.95 -47.68
CA THR A 31 2.25 20.14 -47.96
C THR A 31 2.51 21.60 -48.26
N ILE A 32 3.40 22.21 -47.49
CA ILE A 32 3.75 23.63 -47.60
C ILE A 32 5.22 23.70 -48.00
N ASN A 33 5.56 24.54 -48.99
CA ASN A 33 6.93 24.92 -49.30
C ASN A 33 7.11 26.39 -48.97
N THR A 34 8.15 26.73 -48.21
CA THR A 34 8.48 28.10 -47.86
C THR A 34 9.99 28.30 -47.85
N PRO A 35 10.50 29.42 -48.40
CA PRO A 35 11.89 29.80 -48.18
C PRO A 35 12.12 30.11 -46.69
N ILE A 36 13.33 29.88 -46.19
CA ILE A 36 13.70 30.18 -44.80
C ILE A 36 13.97 31.68 -44.66
N SER A 37 12.95 32.51 -44.87
CA SER A 37 13.03 33.98 -44.76
C SER A 37 12.07 34.48 -43.70
N GLU A 38 12.57 35.27 -42.74
CA GLU A 38 11.85 35.76 -41.55
C GLU A 38 10.46 36.37 -41.82
N LYS A 39 10.22 36.86 -43.04
CA LYS A 39 9.02 37.60 -43.42
C LYS A 39 7.80 36.72 -43.72
N ASP A 40 7.98 35.46 -44.13
CA ASP A 40 6.87 34.58 -44.54
C ASP A 40 6.45 33.56 -43.45
N LEU A 41 7.25 33.41 -42.39
CA LEU A 41 7.01 32.43 -41.33
C LEU A 41 5.86 32.80 -40.37
N PHE A 42 5.44 34.07 -40.29
CA PHE A 42 4.32 34.50 -39.44
C PHE A 42 2.96 33.96 -39.91
N SER A 43 2.79 33.72 -41.22
CA SER A 43 1.57 33.14 -41.80
C SER A 43 1.38 31.66 -41.41
N ILE A 44 2.48 30.94 -41.16
CA ILE A 44 2.50 29.50 -40.91
C ILE A 44 2.20 29.17 -39.44
N ASN A 45 2.42 30.11 -38.51
CA ASN A 45 2.20 29.92 -37.07
C ASN A 45 0.75 29.51 -36.74
N ARG A 46 -0.25 29.96 -37.51
CA ARG A 46 -1.66 29.55 -37.33
C ARG A 46 -1.91 28.08 -37.67
N ILE A 47 -1.13 27.51 -38.59
CA ILE A 47 -1.26 26.13 -39.05
C ILE A 47 -0.72 25.15 -37.98
N PHE A 48 0.22 25.62 -37.16
CA PHE A 48 0.95 24.80 -36.19
C PHE A 48 0.31 24.69 -34.80
N ASN A 49 -0.79 25.40 -34.53
CA ASN A 49 -1.44 25.40 -33.20
C ASN A 49 -1.98 24.01 -32.79
N ASP A 50 -2.34 23.16 -33.75
CA ASP A 50 -2.91 21.83 -33.49
C ASP A 50 -1.88 20.70 -33.61
N ILE A 51 -0.59 21.01 -33.74
CA ILE A 51 0.45 20.00 -33.95
C ILE A 51 0.97 19.50 -32.62
N GLU A 52 0.86 18.19 -32.41
CA GLU A 52 1.30 17.55 -31.16
C GLU A 52 2.78 17.17 -31.19
N GLU A 53 3.28 16.75 -32.35
CA GLU A 53 4.67 16.33 -32.54
C GLU A 53 5.25 16.96 -33.81
N SER A 54 6.53 17.31 -33.74
CA SER A 54 7.29 17.78 -34.89
C SER A 54 8.57 17.00 -35.07
N TYR A 55 9.02 16.89 -36.32
CA TYR A 55 10.21 16.14 -36.74
C TYR A 55 10.98 17.00 -37.73
N LEU A 56 12.32 16.88 -37.74
CA LEU A 56 13.18 17.62 -38.66
C LEU A 56 14.06 16.66 -39.45
N SER A 57 14.09 16.79 -40.77
CA SER A 57 15.05 16.15 -41.67
C SER A 57 16.09 17.16 -42.10
N LEU A 58 17.37 16.83 -41.91
CA LEU A 58 18.52 17.59 -42.39
C LEU A 58 18.98 17.05 -43.75
N PRO A 59 19.44 17.93 -44.66
CA PRO A 59 20.05 17.51 -45.91
C PRO A 59 21.43 16.88 -45.65
N LEU A 60 21.89 16.01 -46.56
CA LEU A 60 23.19 15.35 -46.42
C LEU A 60 24.36 16.35 -46.33
N SER A 61 24.24 17.53 -46.92
CA SER A 61 25.26 18.59 -46.90
C SER A 61 25.56 19.15 -45.51
N LEU A 62 24.64 18.99 -44.54
CA LEU A 62 24.86 19.40 -43.14
C LEU A 62 25.39 18.26 -42.26
N LEU A 63 25.43 17.04 -42.79
CA LEU A 63 25.83 15.84 -42.07
C LEU A 63 27.25 15.45 -42.43
N ASN A 64 27.96 14.92 -41.44
CA ASN A 64 29.29 14.36 -41.62
C ASN A 64 29.26 12.87 -41.26
N PHE A 65 30.13 12.10 -41.90
CA PHE A 65 30.09 10.64 -41.85
C PHE A 65 31.46 10.06 -41.48
N ARG A 66 31.45 8.98 -40.70
CA ARG A 66 32.60 8.09 -40.47
C ARG A 66 32.13 6.65 -40.47
N THR A 67 32.95 5.76 -41.02
CA THR A 67 32.72 4.32 -40.94
C THR A 67 33.56 3.74 -39.82
N LEU A 68 32.95 3.00 -38.91
CA LEU A 68 33.61 2.33 -37.79
C LEU A 68 33.21 0.85 -37.77
N GLU A 69 33.98 0.04 -37.05
CA GLU A 69 33.65 -1.37 -36.79
C GLU A 69 33.67 -1.62 -35.28
N LEU A 70 32.56 -2.13 -34.74
CA LEU A 70 32.44 -2.44 -33.31
C LEU A 70 32.09 -3.92 -33.09
N PRO A 71 32.53 -4.54 -31.97
CA PRO A 71 32.25 -5.94 -31.67
C PRO A 71 30.85 -6.19 -31.06
N PHE A 72 29.90 -5.26 -31.21
CA PHE A 72 28.55 -5.36 -30.67
C PHE A 72 27.54 -4.55 -31.49
N SER A 73 26.27 -4.96 -31.45
CA SER A 73 25.15 -4.35 -32.19
C SER A 73 24.16 -3.58 -31.30
N ASP A 74 24.37 -3.58 -29.99
CA ASP A 74 23.51 -2.87 -29.03
C ASP A 74 23.58 -1.36 -29.27
N THR A 75 22.46 -0.75 -29.65
CA THR A 75 22.38 0.66 -30.03
C THR A 75 22.68 1.62 -28.87
N SER A 76 22.40 1.24 -27.62
CA SER A 76 22.68 2.07 -26.46
C SER A 76 24.17 2.08 -26.18
N LYS A 77 24.81 0.90 -26.22
CA LYS A 77 26.27 0.78 -26.09
C LYS A 77 27.02 1.50 -27.21
N ILE A 78 26.53 1.39 -28.44
CA ILE A 78 27.10 2.12 -29.59
C ILE A 78 27.07 3.62 -29.31
N LYS A 79 25.93 4.17 -28.89
CA LYS A 79 25.80 5.60 -28.58
C LYS A 79 26.75 6.08 -27.50
N GLU A 80 27.01 5.27 -26.47
CA GLU A 80 27.95 5.61 -25.39
C GLU A 80 29.41 5.61 -25.86
N VAL A 81 29.77 4.70 -26.77
CA VAL A 81 31.16 4.50 -27.22
C VAL A 81 31.53 5.43 -28.38
N LEU A 82 30.56 5.83 -29.20
CA LEU A 82 30.78 6.68 -30.39
C LEU A 82 31.64 7.94 -30.13
N PRO A 83 31.42 8.76 -29.08
CA PRO A 83 32.25 9.96 -28.86
C PRO A 83 33.72 9.64 -28.66
N PHE A 84 34.05 8.50 -28.05
CA PHE A 84 35.42 8.06 -27.80
C PHE A 84 36.08 7.55 -29.07
N GLU A 85 35.38 6.74 -29.86
CA GLU A 85 35.88 6.21 -31.14
C GLU A 85 36.09 7.31 -32.19
N LEU A 86 35.26 8.36 -32.15
CA LEU A 86 35.36 9.49 -33.06
C LEU A 86 36.36 10.56 -32.61
N ASN A 87 36.97 10.38 -31.44
CA ASN A 87 37.98 11.30 -30.95
C ASN A 87 39.21 11.30 -31.89
N GLY A 88 39.60 12.49 -32.35
CA GLY A 88 40.67 12.65 -33.34
C GLY A 88 40.29 12.26 -34.78
N LEU A 89 39.08 11.74 -35.02
CA LEU A 89 38.58 11.43 -36.38
C LEU A 89 37.68 12.53 -36.95
N ILE A 90 37.20 13.46 -36.13
CA ILE A 90 36.30 14.55 -36.53
C ILE A 90 37.01 15.90 -36.50
N LEU A 91 36.43 16.87 -37.19
CA LEU A 91 36.87 18.27 -37.11
C LEU A 91 36.33 18.88 -35.81
N GLY A 92 37.23 19.18 -34.86
CA GLY A 92 36.88 19.73 -33.55
C GLY A 92 36.87 18.69 -32.43
N SER A 93 36.31 19.06 -31.28
CA SER A 93 36.16 18.16 -30.13
C SER A 93 34.88 17.33 -30.27
N PRO A 94 34.87 16.04 -29.87
CA PRO A 94 33.63 15.27 -29.75
C PRO A 94 32.52 15.99 -28.98
N ASP A 95 32.89 16.74 -27.94
CA ASP A 95 31.93 17.51 -27.14
C ASP A 95 31.23 18.64 -27.92
N SER A 96 31.77 19.06 -29.05
CA SER A 96 31.20 20.12 -29.90
C SER A 96 30.22 19.59 -30.95
N ALA A 97 30.00 18.28 -31.02
CA ALA A 97 29.13 17.65 -31.99
C ALA A 97 28.07 16.76 -31.32
N VAL A 98 27.02 16.45 -32.07
CA VAL A 98 26.06 15.40 -31.73
C VAL A 98 26.22 14.25 -32.71
N PHE A 99 26.07 13.03 -32.19
CA PHE A 99 26.32 11.80 -32.92
C PHE A 99 25.11 10.88 -32.85
N ASP A 100 24.91 10.12 -33.91
CA ASP A 100 24.19 8.86 -33.90
C ASP A 100 24.85 7.89 -34.89
N ALA A 101 24.44 6.63 -34.92
CA ALA A 101 24.95 5.66 -35.88
C ALA A 101 23.88 4.71 -36.39
N HIS A 102 24.11 4.22 -37.60
CA HIS A 102 23.33 3.17 -38.22
C HIS A 102 24.22 1.97 -38.57
N ILE A 103 23.76 0.75 -38.27
CA ILE A 103 24.48 -0.48 -38.65
C ILE A 103 24.26 -0.73 -40.13
N ILE A 104 25.34 -0.79 -40.92
CA ILE A 104 25.30 -0.95 -42.38
C ILE A 104 25.76 -2.34 -42.84
N GLY A 105 26.29 -3.16 -41.93
CA GLY A 105 26.66 -4.54 -42.24
C GLY A 105 27.24 -5.28 -41.04
N GLU A 106 27.42 -6.58 -41.22
CA GLU A 106 28.03 -7.47 -40.24
C GLU A 106 29.02 -8.40 -40.96
N SER A 107 30.22 -8.56 -40.40
CA SER A 107 31.22 -9.48 -40.91
C SER A 107 32.06 -10.04 -39.76
N ASN A 108 32.22 -11.37 -39.70
CA ASN A 108 33.06 -12.06 -38.72
C ASN A 108 32.81 -11.63 -37.25
N GLY A 109 31.54 -11.40 -36.88
CA GLY A 109 31.15 -10.98 -35.53
C GLY A 109 31.47 -9.51 -35.19
N LYS A 110 31.87 -8.70 -36.18
CA LYS A 110 31.98 -7.25 -36.08
C LYS A 110 30.85 -6.59 -36.87
N TYR A 111 30.33 -5.51 -36.32
CA TYR A 111 29.29 -4.69 -36.92
C TYR A 111 29.92 -3.45 -37.54
N LYS A 112 29.77 -3.32 -38.85
CA LYS A 112 30.17 -2.12 -39.59
C LYS A 112 29.07 -1.09 -39.44
N LEU A 113 29.42 0.09 -38.96
CA LEU A 113 28.47 1.17 -38.68
C LEU A 113 28.86 2.45 -39.40
N LEU A 114 27.83 3.19 -39.81
CA LEU A 114 27.94 4.55 -40.30
C LEU A 114 27.63 5.49 -39.14
N ALA A 115 28.66 6.08 -38.56
CA ALA A 115 28.53 7.16 -37.61
C ALA A 115 28.20 8.46 -38.36
N VAL A 116 27.15 9.15 -37.91
CA VAL A 116 26.65 10.39 -38.48
C VAL A 116 26.74 11.48 -37.42
N TYR A 117 27.25 12.64 -37.80
CA TYR A 117 27.41 13.74 -36.87
C TYR A 117 27.21 15.12 -37.49
N VAL A 118 26.78 16.05 -36.65
CA VAL A 118 26.64 17.47 -36.98
C VAL A 118 27.18 18.31 -35.82
N MET A 119 27.81 19.43 -36.14
CA MET A 119 28.30 20.38 -35.13
C MET A 119 27.12 20.96 -34.35
N LYS A 120 27.23 20.98 -33.01
CA LYS A 120 26.19 21.48 -32.10
C LYS A 120 25.76 22.89 -32.47
N ASP A 121 26.70 23.77 -32.83
CA ASP A 121 26.39 25.16 -33.16
C ASP A 121 25.55 25.30 -34.43
N ALA A 122 25.80 24.48 -35.45
CA ALA A 122 25.01 24.47 -36.68
C ALA A 122 23.59 23.99 -36.40
N LEU A 123 23.44 22.87 -35.68
CA LEU A 123 22.12 22.34 -35.31
C LEU A 123 21.36 23.29 -34.37
N ARG A 124 22.05 23.90 -33.40
CA ARG A 124 21.46 24.86 -32.45
C ARG A 124 20.88 26.07 -33.18
N LYS A 125 21.57 26.62 -34.19
CA LYS A 125 21.05 27.73 -35.01
C LYS A 125 19.74 27.36 -35.70
N ILE A 126 19.62 26.13 -36.23
CA ILE A 126 18.39 25.65 -36.88
C ILE A 126 17.27 25.46 -35.85
N LEU A 127 17.56 24.81 -34.72
CA LEU A 127 16.58 24.58 -33.66
C LEU A 127 16.07 25.88 -33.02
N GLU A 128 16.94 26.88 -32.80
CA GLU A 128 16.52 28.17 -32.26
C GLU A 128 15.61 28.93 -33.24
N LYS A 129 15.86 28.85 -34.56
CA LYS A 129 14.93 29.40 -35.57
C LYS A 129 13.56 28.73 -35.50
N LEU A 130 13.50 27.41 -35.35
CA LEU A 130 12.23 26.68 -35.20
C LEU A 130 11.54 27.01 -33.86
N LYS A 131 12.31 27.18 -32.80
CA LYS A 131 11.82 27.51 -31.46
C LYS A 131 11.16 28.89 -31.39
N LEU A 132 11.64 29.88 -32.17
CA LEU A 132 10.95 31.17 -32.33
C LEU A 132 9.52 31.01 -32.87
N LEU A 133 9.25 29.93 -33.59
CA LEU A 133 7.94 29.55 -34.11
C LEU A 133 7.16 28.65 -33.16
N LYS A 134 7.67 28.43 -31.94
CA LYS A 134 7.16 27.45 -30.96
C LYS A 134 7.19 26.01 -31.46
N ILE A 135 8.04 25.71 -32.44
CA ILE A 135 8.27 24.36 -32.94
C ILE A 135 9.52 23.80 -32.26
N ASP A 136 9.40 22.62 -31.66
CA ASP A 136 10.53 21.89 -31.11
C ASP A 136 10.49 20.44 -31.64
N PRO A 137 11.35 20.11 -32.62
CA PRO A 137 11.41 18.77 -33.18
C PRO A 137 11.77 17.73 -32.12
N LYS A 138 10.91 16.72 -32.00
CA LYS A 138 11.12 15.54 -31.15
C LYS A 138 12.31 14.71 -31.63
N VAL A 139 12.49 14.63 -32.95
CA VAL A 139 13.56 13.89 -33.61
C VAL A 139 14.17 14.76 -34.70
N VAL A 140 15.50 14.69 -34.82
CA VAL A 140 16.25 15.26 -35.93
C VAL A 140 16.92 14.12 -36.70
N THR A 141 16.51 13.90 -37.94
CA THR A 141 16.93 12.80 -38.80
C THR A 141 17.32 13.30 -40.21
N SER A 142 17.39 12.43 -41.22
CA SER A 142 17.60 12.78 -42.62
C SER A 142 16.92 11.76 -43.55
N ILE A 143 15.95 12.23 -44.33
CA ILE A 143 15.28 11.41 -45.36
C ILE A 143 16.26 10.97 -46.44
N GLU A 144 17.18 11.87 -46.81
CA GLU A 144 18.20 11.59 -47.84
C GLU A 144 19.13 10.45 -47.40
N LEU A 145 19.54 10.45 -46.13
CA LEU A 145 20.31 9.36 -45.56
C LEU A 145 19.50 8.05 -45.52
N ALA A 146 18.25 8.10 -45.08
CA ALA A 146 17.38 6.93 -45.00
C ALA A 146 17.18 6.27 -46.37
N SER A 147 16.96 7.09 -47.41
CA SER A 147 16.85 6.62 -48.78
C SER A 147 18.16 6.00 -49.29
N LEU A 148 19.30 6.62 -48.96
CA LEU A 148 20.62 6.11 -49.30
C LEU A 148 20.84 4.72 -48.72
N ILE A 149 20.63 4.58 -47.41
CA ILE A 149 20.82 3.32 -46.69
C ILE A 149 19.86 2.25 -47.18
N GLY A 150 18.60 2.60 -47.45
CA GLY A 150 17.61 1.68 -48.01
C GLY A 150 17.93 1.19 -49.43
N SER A 151 18.80 1.90 -50.17
CA SER A 151 19.24 1.52 -51.51
C SER A 151 20.53 0.71 -51.55
N LEU A 152 21.20 0.51 -50.40
CA LEU A 152 22.44 -0.25 -50.32
C LEU A 152 22.23 -1.70 -50.73
N THR A 153 22.96 -2.12 -51.76
CA THR A 153 23.12 -3.53 -52.12
C THR A 153 24.35 -4.09 -51.40
N SER A 154 24.36 -5.39 -51.12
CA SER A 154 25.36 -6.06 -50.25
C SER A 154 26.84 -5.86 -50.66
N ASN A 155 27.12 -5.36 -51.87
CA ASN A 155 28.45 -5.19 -52.44
C ASN A 155 28.85 -3.73 -52.73
N GLU A 156 27.97 -2.74 -52.47
CA GLU A 156 28.30 -1.33 -52.71
C GLU A 156 28.87 -0.66 -51.44
N GLU A 157 30.02 0.00 -51.57
CA GLU A 157 30.52 0.84 -50.50
C GLU A 157 29.69 2.13 -50.41
N ILE A 158 29.08 2.34 -49.24
CA ILE A 158 28.30 3.55 -48.90
C ILE A 158 29.05 4.86 -49.21
N THR A 159 30.39 4.81 -49.15
CA THR A 159 31.30 5.92 -49.45
C THR A 159 31.07 6.48 -50.86
N HIS A 160 30.82 5.63 -51.86
CA HIS A 160 30.58 6.09 -53.24
C HIS A 160 29.24 6.79 -53.39
N LEU A 161 28.21 6.33 -52.67
CA LEU A 161 26.87 6.90 -52.72
C LEU A 161 26.77 8.24 -51.98
N LEU A 162 27.62 8.47 -50.98
CA LEU A 162 27.71 9.76 -50.27
C LEU A 162 28.35 10.88 -51.11
N ILE A 163 29.19 10.54 -52.11
CA ILE A 163 29.89 11.53 -52.94
C ILE A 163 28.92 12.19 -53.95
N ASN A 164 27.95 11.43 -54.47
CA ASN A 164 26.97 11.93 -55.42
C ASN A 164 25.59 11.32 -55.15
N PRO A 165 24.86 11.81 -54.14
CA PRO A 165 23.56 11.27 -53.79
C PRO A 165 22.55 11.51 -54.92
N LYS A 166 21.78 10.48 -55.27
CA LYS A 166 20.71 10.62 -56.26
C LYS A 166 19.61 11.55 -55.71
N PRO A 167 19.13 12.53 -56.50
CA PRO A 167 18.01 13.35 -56.08
C PRO A 167 16.77 12.50 -55.80
N ILE A 168 16.07 12.81 -54.70
CA ILE A 168 14.84 12.13 -54.29
C ILE A 168 13.65 12.96 -54.76
N GLY A 169 12.67 12.31 -55.41
CA GLY A 169 11.44 12.95 -55.85
C GLY A 169 10.52 13.34 -54.69
N SER A 170 9.60 14.29 -54.91
CA SER A 170 8.73 14.81 -53.86
C SER A 170 7.86 13.73 -53.18
N GLU A 171 7.36 12.75 -53.95
CA GLU A 171 6.56 11.64 -53.42
C GLU A 171 7.39 10.70 -52.53
N ASP A 172 8.62 10.38 -52.97
CA ASP A 172 9.54 9.56 -52.19
C ASP A 172 9.98 10.26 -50.90
N ARG A 173 10.12 11.60 -50.91
CA ARG A 173 10.43 12.38 -49.70
C ARG A 173 9.30 12.30 -48.67
N ILE A 174 8.06 12.41 -49.12
CA ILE A 174 6.87 12.24 -48.25
C ILE A 174 6.84 10.84 -47.65
N ASN A 175 7.05 9.80 -48.47
CA ASN A 175 7.09 8.42 -48.01
C ASN A 175 8.25 8.19 -47.03
N GLY A 176 9.41 8.82 -47.27
CA GLY A 176 10.55 8.85 -46.37
C GLY A 176 10.21 9.51 -45.03
N ALA A 177 9.54 10.67 -45.05
CA ALA A 177 9.09 11.36 -43.84
C ALA A 177 8.19 10.46 -42.96
N ILE A 178 7.24 9.76 -43.58
CA ILE A 178 6.35 8.82 -42.88
C ILE A 178 7.14 7.68 -42.23
N LYS A 179 8.10 7.09 -42.94
CA LYS A 179 8.97 6.03 -42.41
C LYS A 179 9.82 6.52 -41.24
N GLU A 180 10.40 7.71 -41.37
CA GLU A 180 11.27 8.33 -40.36
C GLU A 180 10.51 8.75 -39.08
N ILE A 181 9.22 9.09 -39.18
CA ILE A 181 8.36 9.34 -38.01
C ILE A 181 8.16 8.07 -37.18
N ASP A 182 7.98 6.93 -37.86
CA ASP A 182 7.71 5.65 -37.22
C ASP A 182 8.99 5.02 -36.66
N ARG A 183 10.02 4.92 -37.50
CA ARG A 183 11.32 4.35 -37.13
C ARG A 183 12.44 5.21 -37.72
N PRO A 184 12.94 6.21 -36.98
CA PRO A 184 13.98 7.08 -37.48
C PRO A 184 15.28 6.31 -37.72
N THR A 185 15.91 6.56 -38.86
CA THR A 185 17.21 5.97 -39.24
C THR A 185 18.32 6.43 -38.29
N ILE A 186 18.27 7.71 -37.90
CA ILE A 186 19.13 8.35 -36.90
C ILE A 186 18.32 9.37 -36.08
N ASN A 187 18.79 9.72 -34.88
CA ASN A 187 18.24 10.81 -34.09
C ASN A 187 19.34 11.67 -33.45
N LEU A 188 19.52 12.88 -33.98
CA LEU A 188 20.52 13.86 -33.55
C LEU A 188 20.04 14.74 -32.38
N ARG A 189 18.84 14.51 -31.81
CA ARG A 189 18.39 15.13 -30.55
C ARG A 189 19.01 14.40 -29.34
N THR A 190 20.32 14.53 -29.18
CA THR A 190 21.11 13.88 -28.12
C THR A 190 21.85 14.90 -27.26
N GLY A 191 22.29 14.46 -26.07
CA GLY A 191 23.04 15.29 -25.12
C GLY A 191 22.29 16.56 -24.71
N GLU A 192 22.97 17.71 -24.74
CA GLU A 192 22.38 19.04 -24.44
C GLU A 192 21.25 19.46 -25.41
N LEU A 193 21.19 18.85 -26.60
CA LEU A 193 20.17 19.10 -27.60
C LEU A 193 19.08 18.01 -27.58
N SER A 194 18.88 17.34 -26.44
CA SER A 194 17.79 16.36 -26.29
C SER A 194 16.42 17.04 -26.21
N TYR A 195 15.37 16.34 -26.64
CA TYR A 195 13.98 16.81 -26.53
C TYR A 195 13.44 16.65 -25.10
N THR A 196 12.97 17.75 -24.50
CA THR A 196 12.59 17.79 -23.07
C THR A 196 11.12 18.14 -22.82
N LEU A 197 10.34 18.57 -23.82
CA LEU A 197 8.97 19.06 -23.60
C LEU A 197 8.02 18.03 -22.99
N ASP A 198 8.10 16.76 -23.39
CA ASP A 198 7.25 15.70 -22.84
C ASP A 198 7.61 15.38 -21.39
N THR A 199 8.89 15.48 -21.03
CA THR A 199 9.37 15.24 -19.67
C THR A 199 8.86 16.30 -18.69
N GLU A 200 8.82 17.57 -19.11
CA GLU A 200 8.29 18.68 -18.30
C GLU A 200 6.76 18.59 -18.11
N LYS A 201 6.01 18.22 -19.17
CA LYS A 201 4.56 17.97 -19.06
C LYS A 201 4.24 16.85 -18.08
N THR A 202 4.99 15.75 -18.16
CA THR A 202 4.81 14.57 -17.29
C THR A 202 5.19 14.86 -15.84
N LYS A 203 6.23 15.66 -15.61
CA LYS A 203 6.63 16.09 -14.26
C LYS A 203 5.55 16.94 -13.58
N LYS A 204 4.85 17.79 -14.33
CA LYS A 204 3.75 18.61 -13.81
C LYS A 204 2.54 17.77 -13.42
N SER A 205 2.12 16.82 -14.25
CA SER A 205 1.01 15.91 -13.93
C SER A 205 1.36 14.99 -12.76
N LEU A 206 2.60 14.52 -12.66
CA LEU A 206 3.07 13.71 -11.54
C LEU A 206 3.04 14.48 -10.22
N LYS A 207 3.47 15.75 -10.21
CA LYS A 207 3.35 16.62 -9.02
C LYS A 207 1.89 16.78 -8.59
N PHE A 208 0.98 16.99 -9.53
CA PHE A 208 -0.45 17.08 -9.24
C PHE A 208 -1.01 15.78 -8.64
N ALA A 209 -0.67 14.63 -9.24
CA ALA A 209 -1.07 13.32 -8.74
C ALA A 209 -0.50 13.03 -7.34
N ALA A 210 0.77 13.40 -7.09
CA ALA A 210 1.39 13.25 -5.79
C ALA A 210 0.69 14.11 -4.72
N THR A 211 0.35 15.37 -5.03
CA THR A 211 -0.42 16.22 -4.12
C THR A 211 -1.78 15.60 -3.79
N LEU A 212 -2.47 15.08 -4.80
CA LEU A 212 -3.79 14.45 -4.62
C LEU A 212 -3.70 13.18 -3.76
N PHE A 213 -2.65 12.38 -3.94
CA PHE A 213 -2.37 11.20 -3.13
C PHE A 213 -2.08 11.55 -1.67
N VAL A 214 -1.27 12.59 -1.41
CA VAL A 214 -0.98 13.06 -0.04
C VAL A 214 -2.26 13.52 0.66
N LEU A 215 -3.14 14.23 -0.05
CA LEU A 215 -4.41 14.69 0.49
C LEU A 215 -5.34 13.52 0.85
N LEU A 216 -5.43 12.52 -0.03
CA LEU A 216 -6.18 11.29 0.21
C LEU A 216 -5.64 10.51 1.41
N LEU A 217 -4.31 10.42 1.53
CA LEU A 217 -3.65 9.76 2.65
C LEU A 217 -3.94 10.48 3.98
N LEU A 218 -4.01 11.82 3.97
CA LEU A 218 -4.37 12.61 5.15
C LEU A 218 -5.81 12.33 5.60
N VAL A 219 -6.77 12.29 4.67
CA VAL A 219 -8.16 11.93 4.97
C VAL A 219 -8.26 10.52 5.55
N PHE A 220 -7.56 9.56 4.95
CA PHE A 220 -7.52 8.17 5.44
C PHE A 220 -6.95 8.07 6.86
N LEU A 221 -5.82 8.74 7.13
CA LEU A 221 -5.22 8.76 8.47
C LEU A 221 -6.13 9.43 9.50
N SER A 222 -6.86 10.47 9.11
CA SER A 222 -7.83 11.15 9.97
C SER A 222 -8.97 10.21 10.36
N ASP A 223 -9.57 9.49 9.40
CA ASP A 223 -10.62 8.51 9.67
C ASP A 223 -10.12 7.40 10.62
N MET A 224 -8.94 6.84 10.33
CA MET A 224 -8.33 5.82 11.18
C MET A 224 -8.11 6.30 12.61
N ALA A 225 -7.60 7.53 12.79
CA ALA A 225 -7.38 8.13 14.10
C ALA A 225 -8.70 8.34 14.87
N LEU A 226 -9.74 8.85 14.20
CA LEU A 226 -11.07 9.04 14.79
C LEU A 226 -11.66 7.70 15.26
N ASN A 227 -11.55 6.65 14.44
CA ASN A 227 -12.01 5.31 14.80
C ASN A 227 -11.28 4.77 16.04
N ILE A 228 -9.95 4.88 16.09
CA ILE A 228 -9.15 4.43 17.24
C ILE A 228 -9.55 5.19 18.52
N ILE A 229 -9.74 6.51 18.43
CA ILE A 229 -10.12 7.33 19.58
C ILE A 229 -11.54 6.98 20.05
N SER A 230 -12.48 6.85 19.12
CA SER A 230 -13.87 6.50 19.41
C SER A 230 -13.98 5.13 20.10
N THR A 231 -13.30 4.11 19.57
CA THR A 231 -13.28 2.76 20.18
C THR A 231 -12.65 2.77 21.57
N LYS A 232 -11.55 3.51 21.78
CA LYS A 232 -10.93 3.64 23.12
C LYS A 232 -11.88 4.30 24.12
N ARG A 233 -12.60 5.36 23.70
CA ARG A 233 -13.60 6.03 24.55
C ARG A 233 -14.74 5.09 24.92
N ALA A 234 -15.26 4.31 23.98
CA ALA A 234 -16.30 3.32 24.23
C ALA A 234 -15.85 2.26 25.26
N ILE A 235 -14.63 1.73 25.12
CA ILE A 235 -14.07 0.75 26.08
C ILE A 235 -13.95 1.34 27.48
N SER A 236 -13.49 2.60 27.60
CA SER A 236 -13.38 3.26 28.91
C SER A 236 -14.75 3.44 29.56
N SER A 237 -15.76 3.89 28.81
CA SER A 237 -17.12 4.07 29.33
C SER A 237 -17.68 2.76 29.89
N VAL A 238 -17.56 1.66 29.13
CA VAL A 238 -18.04 0.35 29.57
C VAL A 238 -17.30 -0.12 30.84
N ARG A 239 -15.99 0.12 30.92
CA ARG A 239 -15.20 -0.19 32.12
C ARG A 239 -15.65 0.63 33.33
N ASP A 240 -15.91 1.92 33.15
CA ASP A 240 -16.38 2.80 34.22
C ASP A 240 -17.76 2.39 34.74
N ASP A 241 -18.66 1.98 33.84
CA ASP A 241 -19.99 1.47 34.21
C ASP A 241 -19.91 0.14 34.96
N MET A 242 -19.04 -0.79 34.50
CA MET A 242 -18.76 -2.03 35.23
C MET A 242 -18.23 -1.74 36.64
N ARG A 243 -17.31 -0.77 36.76
CA ARG A 243 -16.70 -0.42 38.05
C ARG A 243 -17.68 0.24 39.00
N LYS A 244 -18.51 1.18 38.51
CA LYS A 244 -19.60 1.78 39.29
C LYS A 244 -20.55 0.70 39.83
N THR A 245 -20.98 -0.21 38.96
CA THR A 245 -21.86 -1.32 39.32
C THR A 245 -21.20 -2.23 40.37
N TYR A 246 -19.92 -2.58 40.18
CA TYR A 246 -19.15 -3.37 41.14
C TYR A 246 -19.10 -2.72 42.53
N THR A 247 -18.72 -1.44 42.58
CA THR A 247 -18.59 -0.69 43.84
C THR A 247 -19.93 -0.50 44.55
N GLY A 248 -21.04 -0.45 43.80
CA GLY A 248 -22.39 -0.40 44.38
C GLY A 248 -22.78 -1.69 45.09
N ILE A 249 -22.32 -2.84 44.60
CA ILE A 249 -22.59 -4.16 45.21
C ILE A 249 -21.62 -4.46 46.35
N PHE A 250 -20.33 -4.11 46.20
CA PHE A 250 -19.26 -4.43 47.16
C PHE A 250 -18.50 -3.18 47.65
N PRO A 251 -19.12 -2.29 48.44
CA PRO A 251 -18.53 -1.00 48.84
C PRO A 251 -17.31 -1.11 49.76
N GLN A 252 -17.07 -2.26 50.41
CA GLN A 252 -15.94 -2.45 51.32
C GLN A 252 -14.64 -2.87 50.61
N GLU A 253 -14.70 -3.23 49.32
CA GLU A 253 -13.52 -3.68 48.57
C GLU A 253 -12.79 -2.52 47.90
N LYS A 254 -11.60 -2.20 48.40
CA LYS A 254 -10.79 -1.08 47.90
C LYS A 254 -9.89 -1.44 46.71
N LYS A 255 -9.55 -2.72 46.54
CA LYS A 255 -8.63 -3.19 45.48
C LYS A 255 -9.39 -3.93 44.39
N ILE A 256 -9.77 -3.17 43.36
CA ILE A 256 -10.51 -3.67 42.19
C ILE A 256 -9.55 -3.75 41.02
N THR A 257 -9.21 -4.98 40.60
CA THR A 257 -8.30 -5.25 39.48
C THR A 257 -9.06 -5.73 38.24
N ASN A 258 -10.06 -6.58 38.41
CA ASN A 258 -10.91 -7.10 37.34
C ASN A 258 -12.30 -7.37 37.90
N GLU A 259 -13.23 -6.47 37.59
CA GLU A 259 -14.59 -6.43 38.10
C GLU A 259 -15.34 -7.74 37.77
N LEU A 260 -15.27 -8.19 36.52
CA LEU A 260 -15.99 -9.38 36.06
C LEU A 260 -15.47 -10.65 36.72
N HIS A 261 -14.15 -10.78 36.86
CA HIS A 261 -13.55 -11.95 37.49
C HIS A 261 -13.88 -12.01 38.98
N GLN A 262 -13.81 -10.88 39.68
CA GLN A 262 -14.11 -10.80 41.10
C GLN A 262 -15.61 -11.06 41.38
N ILE A 263 -16.54 -10.49 40.59
CA ILE A 263 -17.98 -10.80 40.72
C ILE A 263 -18.22 -12.30 40.55
N LYS A 264 -17.62 -12.94 39.54
CA LYS A 264 -17.76 -14.39 39.33
C LYS A 264 -17.26 -15.19 40.54
N ALA A 265 -16.17 -14.76 41.16
CA ALA A 265 -15.64 -15.39 42.37
C ALA A 265 -16.60 -15.24 43.57
N HIS A 266 -17.14 -14.04 43.82
CA HIS A 266 -18.14 -13.82 44.88
C HIS A 266 -19.40 -14.64 44.67
N LEU A 267 -19.92 -14.69 43.43
CA LEU A 267 -21.12 -15.44 43.10
C LEU A 267 -20.91 -16.94 43.33
N LYS A 268 -19.72 -17.46 43.01
CA LYS A 268 -19.35 -18.85 43.33
C LYS A 268 -19.33 -19.09 44.83
N ALA A 269 -18.71 -18.22 45.61
CA ALA A 269 -18.64 -18.34 47.07
C ALA A 269 -20.03 -18.26 47.73
N LEU A 270 -20.91 -17.39 47.24
CA LEU A 270 -22.29 -17.29 47.72
C LEU A 270 -23.09 -18.57 47.41
N LYS A 271 -22.95 -19.13 46.21
CA LYS A 271 -23.57 -20.42 45.84
C LYS A 271 -23.06 -21.58 46.70
N GLU A 272 -21.78 -21.59 47.06
CA GLU A 272 -21.21 -22.59 47.96
C GLU A 272 -21.78 -22.45 49.39
N LYS A 273 -21.93 -21.22 49.89
CA LYS A 273 -22.58 -20.96 51.19
C LYS A 273 -24.05 -21.36 51.19
N GLU A 274 -24.81 -20.99 50.16
CA GLU A 274 -26.21 -21.41 49.99
C GLU A 274 -26.34 -22.94 50.06
N ARG A 275 -25.47 -23.67 49.34
CA ARG A 275 -25.43 -25.14 49.40
C ARG A 275 -25.12 -25.72 50.77
N SER A 276 -24.56 -24.95 51.71
CA SER A 276 -24.37 -25.38 53.11
C SER A 276 -25.63 -25.23 53.96
N PHE A 277 -26.60 -24.42 53.53
CA PHE A 277 -27.90 -24.25 54.18
C PHE A 277 -29.02 -25.06 53.53
N ILE A 278 -28.79 -25.66 52.36
CA ILE A 278 -29.75 -26.58 51.74
C ILE A 278 -29.76 -27.88 52.54
N GLY A 279 -30.85 -28.09 53.29
CA GLY A 279 -31.13 -29.36 53.98
C GLY A 279 -31.41 -29.25 55.46
N VAL A 280 -31.13 -28.11 56.11
CA VAL A 280 -31.52 -27.84 57.51
C VAL A 280 -32.06 -26.43 57.70
N SER A 281 -33.22 -26.31 58.34
CA SER A 281 -33.77 -25.01 58.75
C SER A 281 -33.41 -24.74 60.21
N PRO A 282 -32.37 -23.93 60.50
CA PRO A 282 -31.92 -23.71 61.87
C PRO A 282 -33.04 -23.11 62.75
N LEU A 283 -33.87 -22.25 62.17
CA LEU A 283 -34.98 -21.60 62.88
C LEU A 283 -36.07 -22.59 63.28
N LEU A 284 -36.40 -23.57 62.42
CA LEU A 284 -37.35 -24.63 62.78
C LEU A 284 -36.76 -25.57 63.83
N LEU A 285 -35.47 -25.92 63.72
CA LEU A 285 -34.81 -26.73 64.74
C LEU A 285 -34.80 -26.03 66.10
N PHE A 286 -34.52 -24.72 66.15
CA PHE A 286 -34.62 -23.95 67.39
C PHE A 286 -36.03 -24.00 67.97
N LEU A 287 -37.06 -23.86 67.14
CA LEU A 287 -38.45 -23.98 67.58
C LEU A 287 -38.74 -25.36 68.18
N ASP A 288 -38.35 -26.44 67.50
CA ASP A 288 -38.56 -27.80 67.99
C ASP A 288 -37.86 -28.04 69.35
N LEU A 289 -36.63 -27.53 69.51
CA LEU A 289 -35.89 -27.62 70.76
C LEU A 289 -36.57 -26.87 71.92
N THR A 290 -37.20 -25.72 71.64
CA THR A 290 -37.96 -24.99 72.68
C THR A 290 -39.19 -25.77 73.17
N GLN A 291 -39.84 -26.55 72.30
CA GLN A 291 -40.99 -27.37 72.67
C GLN A 291 -40.61 -28.58 73.53
N VAL A 292 -39.37 -29.04 73.43
CA VAL A 292 -38.85 -30.19 74.21
C VAL A 292 -38.25 -29.76 75.55
N SER A 293 -37.88 -28.48 75.71
CA SER A 293 -37.23 -27.97 76.91
C SER A 293 -38.16 -27.92 78.13
N LYS A 294 -37.67 -28.34 79.30
CA LYS A 294 -38.36 -28.30 80.60
C LYS A 294 -37.54 -27.48 81.61
N PRO A 295 -38.15 -26.96 82.70
CA PRO A 295 -37.42 -26.27 83.76
C PRO A 295 -36.29 -27.14 84.31
N GLY A 296 -35.05 -26.66 84.25
CA GLY A 296 -33.86 -27.41 84.66
C GLY A 296 -33.13 -28.15 83.53
N MET A 297 -33.50 -27.95 82.26
CA MET A 297 -32.77 -28.40 81.08
C MET A 297 -32.10 -27.22 80.36
N SER A 298 -30.85 -27.37 79.95
CA SER A 298 -30.19 -26.39 79.08
C SER A 298 -29.38 -27.07 77.98
N PHE A 299 -29.50 -26.55 76.77
CA PHE A 299 -28.63 -26.88 75.65
C PHE A 299 -27.53 -25.82 75.58
N HIS A 300 -26.27 -26.26 75.58
CA HIS A 300 -25.11 -25.36 75.56
C HIS A 300 -24.51 -25.23 74.16
N GLU A 301 -24.60 -26.30 73.36
CA GLU A 301 -23.98 -26.34 72.05
C GLU A 301 -24.88 -27.10 71.08
N ILE A 302 -25.19 -26.46 69.95
CA ILE A 302 -25.95 -27.04 68.84
C ILE A 302 -25.07 -26.94 67.61
N THR A 303 -24.63 -28.08 67.09
CA THR A 303 -23.87 -28.15 65.83
C THR A 303 -24.76 -28.76 64.76
N ILE A 304 -24.93 -28.02 63.66
CA ILE A 304 -25.73 -28.44 62.51
C ILE A 304 -24.80 -28.61 61.32
N ASP A 305 -24.80 -29.80 60.74
CA ASP A 305 -24.09 -30.12 59.51
C ASP A 305 -25.08 -30.78 58.52
N LYS A 306 -24.72 -30.89 57.24
CA LYS A 306 -25.59 -31.36 56.15
C LYS A 306 -26.27 -32.71 56.40
N GLU A 307 -25.70 -33.55 57.27
CA GLU A 307 -26.17 -34.92 57.50
C GLU A 307 -26.42 -35.26 58.97
N ARG A 308 -26.08 -34.38 59.91
CA ARG A 308 -26.18 -34.66 61.35
C ARG A 308 -26.35 -33.39 62.18
N ILE A 309 -27.15 -33.53 63.22
CA ILE A 309 -27.38 -32.55 64.26
C ILE A 309 -26.77 -33.10 65.54
N ILE A 310 -25.91 -32.32 66.19
CA ILE A 310 -25.29 -32.67 67.48
C ILE A 310 -25.79 -31.67 68.51
N LEU A 311 -26.44 -32.18 69.54
CA LEU A 311 -27.00 -31.42 70.64
C LEU A 311 -26.26 -31.79 71.92
N LYS A 312 -25.66 -30.81 72.59
CA LYS A 312 -25.05 -30.99 73.91
C LYS A 312 -25.76 -30.14 74.95
N GLY A 313 -26.00 -30.73 76.10
CA GLY A 313 -26.71 -30.06 77.18
C GLY A 313 -26.52 -30.72 78.54
N GLU A 314 -27.21 -30.19 79.53
CA GLU A 314 -27.31 -30.75 80.87
C GLU A 314 -28.77 -30.90 81.30
N CYS A 315 -29.04 -31.93 82.10
CA CYS A 315 -30.35 -32.17 82.70
C CYS A 315 -30.22 -32.71 84.14
N PRO A 316 -31.28 -32.71 84.95
CA PRO A 316 -31.20 -33.09 86.36
C PRO A 316 -30.86 -34.56 86.60
N SER A 317 -31.34 -35.48 85.78
CA SER A 317 -31.11 -36.92 85.95
C SER A 317 -30.83 -37.66 84.65
N LEU A 318 -30.29 -38.88 84.74
CA LEU A 318 -30.09 -39.76 83.57
C LEU A 318 -31.41 -40.20 82.93
N SER A 319 -32.48 -40.35 83.73
CA SER A 319 -33.83 -40.61 83.22
C SER A 319 -34.36 -39.46 82.35
N ASP A 320 -33.97 -38.21 82.66
CA ASP A 320 -34.37 -37.06 81.85
C ASP A 320 -33.68 -37.09 80.47
N VAL A 321 -32.44 -37.59 80.36
CA VAL A 321 -31.76 -37.78 79.07
C VAL A 321 -32.54 -38.73 78.15
N GLN A 322 -33.07 -39.82 78.72
CA GLN A 322 -33.89 -40.77 77.95
C GLN A 322 -35.23 -40.14 77.53
N GLN A 323 -35.86 -39.34 78.40
CA GLN A 323 -37.08 -38.63 78.06
C GLN A 323 -36.85 -37.58 76.96
N ILE A 324 -35.71 -36.88 76.98
CA ILE A 324 -35.28 -35.96 75.92
C ILE A 324 -35.14 -36.70 74.60
N LYS A 325 -34.45 -37.85 74.60
CA LYS A 325 -34.30 -38.69 73.41
C LYS A 325 -35.66 -39.01 72.79
N SER A 326 -36.60 -39.54 73.58
CA SER A 326 -37.94 -39.91 73.10
C SER A 326 -38.77 -38.71 72.61
N ASN A 327 -38.58 -37.52 73.18
CA ASN A 327 -39.27 -36.32 72.71
C ASN A 327 -38.65 -35.76 71.42
N LEU A 328 -37.33 -35.82 71.28
CA LEU A 328 -36.63 -35.43 70.06
C LEU A 328 -36.93 -36.39 68.89
N GLU A 329 -37.16 -37.67 69.16
CA GLU A 329 -37.58 -38.67 68.15
C GLU A 329 -38.92 -38.34 67.47
N LYS A 330 -39.73 -37.42 68.03
CA LYS A 330 -40.98 -36.95 67.40
C LYS A 330 -40.72 -36.03 66.21
N PHE A 331 -39.64 -35.25 66.28
CA PHE A 331 -39.31 -34.20 65.31
C PHE A 331 -38.07 -34.53 64.47
N LEU A 332 -37.16 -35.34 65.01
CA LEU A 332 -35.89 -35.74 64.40
C LEU A 332 -35.84 -37.26 64.18
N THR A 333 -35.01 -37.69 63.21
CA THR A 333 -34.77 -39.11 62.91
C THR A 333 -33.40 -39.56 63.40
N GLN A 334 -33.22 -40.85 63.65
CA GLN A 334 -31.93 -41.43 64.09
C GLN A 334 -31.35 -40.75 65.35
N VAL A 335 -32.20 -40.42 66.32
CA VAL A 335 -31.79 -39.81 67.59
C VAL A 335 -31.10 -40.87 68.45
N ASN A 336 -29.82 -40.64 68.77
CA ASN A 336 -29.01 -41.52 69.60
C ASN A 336 -28.32 -40.72 70.70
N ILE A 337 -28.27 -41.28 71.91
CA ILE A 337 -27.47 -40.72 73.01
C ILE A 337 -26.03 -41.18 72.76
N ALA A 338 -25.16 -40.26 72.34
CA ALA A 338 -23.76 -40.54 72.06
C ALA A 338 -22.91 -40.58 73.34
N ASP A 339 -23.27 -39.78 74.36
CA ASP A 339 -22.60 -39.77 75.66
C ASP A 339 -23.54 -39.24 76.74
N ALA A 340 -23.44 -39.78 77.97
CA ALA A 340 -24.16 -39.30 79.15
C ALA A 340 -23.31 -39.50 80.41
N LYS A 341 -22.90 -38.42 81.05
CA LYS A 341 -21.97 -38.43 82.18
C LYS A 341 -22.45 -37.54 83.33
N PRO A 342 -22.25 -37.96 84.59
CA PRO A 342 -22.54 -37.10 85.74
C PRO A 342 -21.60 -35.89 85.76
N SER A 343 -22.15 -34.74 86.13
CA SER A 343 -21.46 -33.47 86.32
C SER A 343 -21.27 -33.17 87.82
N SER A 344 -20.35 -32.28 88.15
CA SER A 344 -19.96 -31.92 89.53
C SER A 344 -21.08 -31.27 90.38
N GLN A 345 -22.24 -31.00 89.80
CA GLN A 345 -23.39 -30.37 90.46
C GLN A 345 -24.64 -31.28 90.51
N ASN A 346 -24.46 -32.60 90.62
CA ASN A 346 -25.56 -33.57 90.73
C ASN A 346 -26.55 -33.54 89.53
N ARG A 347 -26.04 -33.17 88.35
CA ARG A 347 -26.76 -33.11 87.06
C ARG A 347 -26.04 -34.01 86.05
N THR A 348 -26.69 -34.38 84.96
CA THR A 348 -26.14 -35.23 83.90
C THR A 348 -25.88 -34.40 82.64
N LEU A 349 -24.63 -34.38 82.16
CA LEU A 349 -24.27 -33.87 80.84
C LEU A 349 -24.60 -34.92 79.78
N PHE A 350 -25.21 -34.50 78.68
CA PHE A 350 -25.56 -35.38 77.58
C PHE A 350 -25.08 -34.84 76.24
N THR A 351 -24.77 -35.77 75.34
CA THR A 351 -24.58 -35.51 73.91
C THR A 351 -25.54 -36.39 73.13
N ILE A 352 -26.42 -35.78 72.36
CA ILE A 352 -27.36 -36.45 71.48
C ILE A 352 -27.00 -36.15 70.04
N THR A 353 -26.89 -37.19 69.22
CA THR A 353 -26.73 -37.07 67.77
C THR A 353 -28.04 -37.45 67.11
N ALA A 354 -28.51 -36.65 66.17
CA ALA A 354 -29.73 -36.88 65.42
C ALA A 354 -29.54 -36.50 63.95
N LYS A 355 -30.50 -36.85 63.12
CA LYS A 355 -30.63 -36.34 61.75
C LYS A 355 -31.96 -35.63 61.61
N GLU A 356 -31.98 -34.58 60.81
CA GLU A 356 -33.24 -33.94 60.48
C GLU A 356 -34.15 -34.91 59.72
N ARG A 357 -35.43 -34.86 60.05
CA ARG A 357 -36.43 -35.62 59.33
C ARG A 357 -36.59 -34.96 57.96
N LYS A 358 -36.05 -35.60 56.92
CA LYS A 358 -36.32 -35.16 55.55
C LYS A 358 -37.85 -35.19 55.33
N PRO A 359 -38.44 -34.14 54.73
CA PRO A 359 -39.87 -34.10 54.44
C PRO A 359 -40.33 -35.27 53.55
#